data_AF-A0A2Z2H5D4-F1
#
_entry.id   AF-A0A2Z2H5D4-F1
#
_cell.length_a   1.000
_cell.length_b   1.000
_cell.length_c   1.000
_cell.angle_alpha   90.00
_cell.angle_beta   90.00
_cell.angle_gamma   90.00
#
_symmetry.space_group_name_H-M   'P 1'
#
loop_
_entity.id
_entity.type
_entity.pdbx_description
1 polymer ?
#
loop_
_entity_poly.entity_id
_entity_poly.type
_entity_poly.pdbx_seq_one_letter_code
_entity_poly.pdbx_strand_id
1 'polypeptide(L)' 'MVVGGLITLIGLLLALQGGWLAAVGGSWFYLLAGLAYLPAGLLVMTGRRSGLWLLAAIFAATLIWAATEVA' A
#
# COMPACT_ATOMS: atom_id res chain seq x y z
N MET A 1 -9.32 4.45 15.15
CA MET A 1 -8.67 5.70 14.66
C MET A 1 -7.15 5.56 14.55
N VAL A 2 -6.43 5.21 15.62
CA VAL A 2 -4.94 5.07 15.60
C VAL A 2 -4.45 4.15 14.48
N VAL A 3 -5.03 2.96 14.33
CA VAL A 3 -4.62 1.96 13.31
C VAL A 3 -4.75 2.51 11.88
N GLY A 4 -5.89 3.12 11.53
CA GLY A 4 -6.08 3.68 10.20
C GLY A 4 -5.15 4.86 9.90
N GLY A 5 -4.84 5.67 10.91
CA GLY A 5 -3.85 6.74 10.78
C GLY A 5 -2.46 6.21 10.47
N LEU A 6 -2.03 5.16 11.19
CA LEU A 6 -0.75 4.48 10.93
C LEU A 6 -0.69 3.88 9.51
N ILE A 7 -1.76 3.20 9.08
CA ILE A 7 -1.85 2.61 7.74
C ILE A 7 -1.72 3.71 6.67
N THR A 8 -2.39 4.85 6.85
CA THR A 8 -2.33 5.98 5.92
C THR A 8 -0.90 6.56 5.87
N LEU A 9 -0.26 6.71 7.02
CA LEU A 9 1.10 7.26 7.11
C LEU A 9 2.13 6.33 6.45
N ILE A 10 2.01 5.02 6.67
CA ILE A 10 2.85 4.00 6.03
C ILE A 10 2.64 4.01 4.52
N GLY A 11 1.40 4.09 4.04
CA GLY A 11 1.10 4.22 2.61
C GLY A 11 1.73 5.45 1.98
N LEU A 12 1.71 6.59 2.68
CA LEU A 12 2.33 7.82 2.24
C LEU A 12 3.86 7.70 2.12
N LEU A 13 4.52 7.12 3.13
CA LEU A 13 5.96 6.87 3.11
C LEU A 13 6.36 5.92 1.98
N LEU A 14 5.58 4.85 1.76
CA LEU A 14 5.80 3.90 0.66
C LEU A 14 5.60 4.55 -0.71
N ALA A 15 4.61 5.42 -0.87
CA ALA A 15 4.39 6.13 -2.13
C ALA A 15 5.54 7.09 -2.44
N LEU A 16 6.04 7.82 -1.43
CA LEU A 16 7.17 8.74 -1.58
C LEU A 16 8.48 7.99 -1.90
N GLN A 17 8.79 6.95 -1.12
CA GLN A 17 10.02 6.18 -1.31
C GLN A 17 9.95 5.29 -2.56
N GLY A 18 8.78 4.75 -2.88
CA GLY A 18 8.51 4.03 -4.12
C GLY A 18 8.63 4.91 -5.37
N GLY A 19 8.23 6.19 -5.28
CA GLY A 19 8.48 7.21 -6.30
C GLY A 19 9.95 7.39 -6.63
N TRP A 20 10.77 7.50 -5.59
CA TRP A 20 12.23 7.59 -5.74
C TRP A 20 12.82 6.30 -6.33
N LEU A 21 12.41 5.13 -5.84
CA LEU A 21 12.86 3.83 -6.34
C LEU A 21 12.52 3.63 -7.83
N ALA A 22 11.30 4.00 -8.24
CA ALA A 22 10.89 3.92 -9.65
C ALA A 22 11.77 4.81 -10.55
N ALA A 23 12.19 5.98 -10.06
CA ALA A 23 13.06 6.89 -10.81
C ALA A 23 14.49 6.37 -10.99
N VAL A 24 14.98 5.54 -10.07
CA VAL A 24 16.35 4.95 -10.09
C VAL A 24 16.38 3.61 -10.84
N GLY A 25 15.25 3.15 -11.39
CA GLY A 25 15.13 1.87 -12.10
C GLY A 25 14.76 0.67 -11.21
N GLY A 26 14.31 0.93 -9.98
CA GLY A 26 13.76 -0.08 -9.08
C GLY A 26 12.31 -0.46 -9.42
N SER A 27 11.72 -1.36 -8.62
CA SER A 27 10.37 -1.84 -8.89
C SER A 27 9.30 -0.78 -8.65
N TRP A 28 8.45 -0.59 -9.66
CA TRP A 28 7.32 0.35 -9.67
C TRP A 28 6.21 -0.07 -8.69
N PHE A 29 6.25 -1.32 -8.22
CA PHE A 29 5.23 -1.89 -7.36
C PHE A 29 5.13 -1.19 -6.00
N TYR A 30 6.24 -0.69 -5.46
CA TYR A 30 6.24 0.06 -4.19
C TYR A 30 5.41 1.34 -4.25
N LEU A 31 5.41 2.01 -5.41
CA LEU A 31 4.65 3.23 -5.66
C LEU A 31 3.14 2.92 -5.72
N LEU A 32 2.77 1.87 -6.46
CA LEU A 32 1.38 1.38 -6.55
C LEU A 32 0.85 0.89 -5.20
N ALA A 33 1.66 0.14 -4.45
CA ALA A 33 1.30 -0.33 -3.12
C ALA A 33 1.05 0.85 -2.17
N GLY A 34 1.96 1.84 -2.14
CA GLY A 34 1.79 3.04 -1.33
C GLY A 34 0.51 3.82 -1.66
N LEU A 35 0.22 4.01 -2.95
CA LEU A 35 -1.02 4.66 -3.41
C LEU A 35 -2.29 3.90 -3.01
N ALA A 36 -2.25 2.56 -2.98
CA ALA A 36 -3.38 1.75 -2.56
C ALA A 36 -3.61 1.78 -1.03
N TYR A 37 -2.54 1.88 -0.23
CA TYR A 37 -2.64 1.96 1.23
C TYR A 37 -3.27 3.28 1.73
N LEU A 38 -3.17 4.38 0.97
CA LEU A 38 -3.77 5.67 1.31
C LEU A 38 -5.31 5.61 1.48
N PRO A 39 -6.11 5.19 0.47
CA PRO A 39 -7.56 5.06 0.62
C PRO A 39 -7.94 3.96 1.62
N ALA A 40 -7.15 2.89 1.76
CA ALA A 40 -7.39 1.84 2.74
C ALA A 40 -7.31 2.38 4.18
N GLY A 41 -6.26 3.15 4.49
CA GLY A 41 -6.09 3.79 5.79
C GLY A 41 -7.22 4.76 6.12
N LEU A 42 -7.61 5.62 5.17
CA LEU A 42 -8.77 6.52 5.29
C LEU A 42 -10.09 5.77 5.56
N LEU A 43 -10.35 4.68 4.86
CA LEU A 43 -11.53 3.84 5.07
C LEU A 43 -11.53 3.16 6.45
N VAL A 44 -10.37 2.71 6.92
CA VAL A 44 -10.22 2.14 8.27
C VAL A 44 -10.38 3.22 9.35
N MET A 45 -9.91 4.45 9.13
CA MET A 45 -10.11 5.58 10.06
C MET A 45 -11.59 5.93 10.22
N THR A 46 -12.37 5.83 9.14
CA THR A 46 -13.82 6.07 9.14
C THR A 46 -14.64 4.87 9.64
N GLY A 47 -13.99 3.79 10.08
CA GLY A 47 -14.65 2.59 10.63
C GLY A 47 -15.36 1.72 9.58
N ARG A 48 -15.07 1.93 8.29
CA ARG A 48 -15.73 1.19 7.20
C ARG A 48 -15.07 -0.17 6.99
N ARG A 49 -15.87 -1.24 7.01
CA ARG A 49 -15.41 -2.62 6.70
C ARG A 49 -14.75 -2.74 5.32
N SER A 50 -15.11 -1.88 4.36
CA SER A 50 -14.46 -1.84 3.05
C SER A 50 -12.96 -1.53 3.12
N GLY A 51 -12.50 -0.80 4.14
CA GLY A 51 -11.07 -0.54 4.35
C GLY A 51 -10.27 -1.80 4.67
N LEU A 52 -10.85 -2.74 5.42
CA LEU A 52 -10.23 -4.03 5.74
C LEU A 52 -10.12 -4.92 4.48
N TRP A 53 -11.18 -4.96 3.67
CA TRP A 53 -11.17 -5.70 2.41
C TRP A 53 -10.15 -5.13 1.42
N LEU A 54 -10.03 -3.81 1.34
CA LEU A 54 -9.02 -3.16 0.50
C LEU A 54 -7.61 -3.49 0.99
N LEU A 55 -7.38 -3.50 2.31
CA LEU A 55 -6.10 -3.93 2.90
C LEU A 55 -5.76 -5.37 2.53
N ALA A 56 -6.73 -6.29 2.60
CA ALA A 56 -6.55 -7.68 2.23
C ALA A 56 -6.26 -7.86 0.73
N ALA A 57 -6.94 -7.10 -0.13
CA ALA A 57 -6.67 -7.10 -1.57
C ALA A 57 -5.27 -6.57 -1.90
N ILE A 58 -4.85 -5.48 -1.24
CA ILE A 58 -3.49 -4.95 -1.36
C ILE A 58 -2.48 -6.02 -0.98
N PHE A 59 -2.65 -6.66 0.19
CA PHE A 59 -1.77 -7.72 0.67
C PHE A 59 -1.66 -8.91 -0.29
N ALA A 60 -2.79 -9.36 -0.85
CA ALA A 60 -2.80 -10.43 -1.85
C ALA A 60 -2.06 -10.01 -3.12
N ALA A 61 -2.25 -8.78 -3.60
CA ALA A 61 -1.53 -8.25 -4.73
C ALA A 61 -0.01 -8.16 -4.46
N THR A 62 0.41 -7.75 -3.25
CA THR A 62 1.83 -7.74 -2.86
C THR A 62 2.42 -9.14 -2.84
N LEU A 63 1.66 -10.13 -2.36
CA LEU A 63 2.08 -11.54 -2.36
C LEU A 63 2.28 -12.08 -3.77
N ILE A 64 1.32 -11.83 -4.67
CA ILE A 64 1.41 -12.24 -6.07
C ILE A 64 2.61 -11.59 -6.73
N TRP A 65 2.77 -10.28 -6.56
CA TRP A 65 3.90 -9.56 -7.13
C TRP A 65 5.24 -10.06 -6.58
N ALA A 66 5.36 -10.25 -5.27
CA ALA A 66 6.57 -10.78 -4.65
C ALA A 66 6.90 -12.20 -5.15
N ALA A 67 5.88 -13.02 -5.40
CA ALA A 67 6.06 -14.34 -6.00
C ALA A 67 6.52 -14.25 -7.46
N THR A 68 6.06 -13.26 -8.24
CA THR A 68 6.48 -13.08 -9.64
C THR A 68 7.83 -12.39 -9.80
N GLU A 69 8.25 -11.54 -8.86
CA GLU A 69 9.53 -10.81 -8.96
C GLU A 69 10.73 -11.74 -8.72
N VAL A 70 10.54 -12.82 -7.94
CA VAL A 70 11.59 -13.77 -7.56
C VAL A 70 11.55 -15.07 -8.39
N ALA A 71 10.51 -15.26 -9.21
CA ALA A 71 10.33 -16.43 -10.09
C ALA A 71 10.99 -16.23 -11.46
#